data_AF-A0A7V3H7M0-F1
#
_entry.id   AF-A0A7V3H7M0-F1
#
_cell.length_a   1.000
_cell.length_b   1.000
_cell.length_c   1.000
_cell.angle_alpha   90.00
_cell.angle_beta   90.00
_cell.angle_gamma   90.00
#
_symmetry.space_group_name_H-M   'P 1'
#
loop_
_entity.id
_entity.type
_entity.pdbx_description
1 polymer ?
#
loop_
_entity_poly.entity_id
_entity_poly.type
_entity_poly.pdbx_seq_one_letter_code
_entity_poly.pdbx_strand_id
1 'polypeptide(L)'
;MIEFTEVSERIKTILHTELKKNRVYDRDIAAALDLEPQYYAVIKKRKKIPFEAIAAYCRKEEISMNWVLYGQRPKQLRSKML
;
A
#
# COMPACT_ATOMS: atom_id res chain seq x y z
N MET A 1 10.76 6.69 -10.17
CA MET A 1 10.47 5.24 -10.18
C MET A 1 9.69 4.93 -8.91
N ILE A 2 8.77 3.97 -8.91
CA ILE A 2 8.04 3.61 -7.68
C ILE A 2 8.95 2.69 -6.85
N GLU A 3 9.26 3.08 -5.62
CA GLU A 3 10.14 2.32 -4.74
C GLU A 3 9.36 1.45 -3.75
N PHE A 4 9.74 0.17 -3.64
CA PHE A 4 9.10 -0.78 -2.72
C PHE A 4 9.09 -0.27 -1.28
N THR A 5 10.19 0.31 -0.82
CA THR A 5 10.34 0.81 0.56
C THR A 5 9.37 1.93 0.87
N GLU A 6 9.15 2.85 -0.07
CA GLU A 6 8.19 3.94 0.10
C GLU A 6 6.74 3.45 0.10
N VAL A 7 6.41 2.55 -0.82
CA VAL A 7 5.09 1.91 -0.88
C VAL A 7 4.79 1.17 0.42
N SER A 8 5.75 0.37 0.89
CA SER A 8 5.63 -0.37 2.15
C SER A 8 5.43 0.56 3.36
N GLU A 9 6.14 1.69 3.42
CA GLU A 9 6.01 2.64 4.52
C GLU A 9 4.66 3.36 4.53
N ARG A 10 4.10 3.67 3.36
CA ARG A 10 2.75 4.24 3.25
C ARG A 10 1.68 3.23 3.69
N ILE A 11 1.83 1.96 3.33
CA ILE A 11 0.93 0.90 3.83
C ILE A 11 1.03 0.77 5.36
N LYS A 12 2.25 0.81 5.93
CA LYS A 12 2.39 0.84 7.40
C LYS A 12 1.71 2.04 8.04
N THR A 13 1.79 3.22 7.42
CA THR A 13 1.15 4.45 7.93
C THR A 13 -0.36 4.28 8.02
N ILE A 14 -0.98 3.66 7.02
CA ILE A 14 -2.39 3.29 7.04
C ILE A 14 -2.67 2.32 8.21
N LEU A 15 -1.92 1.22 8.28
CA LEU A 15 -2.12 0.17 9.29
C LEU A 15 -1.89 0.64 10.72
N HIS A 16 -0.99 1.61 10.94
CA HIS A 16 -0.81 2.25 12.25
C HIS A 16 -2.11 2.93 12.72
N THR A 17 -2.82 3.57 11.79
CA THR A 17 -4.08 4.25 12.06
C THR A 17 -5.22 3.25 12.28
N GLU A 18 -5.33 2.23 11.43
CA GLU A 18 -6.40 1.22 11.48
C GLU A 18 -6.29 0.31 12.71
N LEU A 19 -5.09 -0.24 12.97
CA LEU A 19 -4.91 -1.25 14.02
C LEU A 19 -4.74 -0.66 15.41
N LYS A 20 -4.57 0.66 15.55
CA LYS A 20 -4.21 1.34 16.81
C LYS A 20 -3.01 0.68 17.51
N LYS A 21 -2.06 0.16 16.72
CA LYS A 21 -0.85 -0.50 17.22
C LYS A 21 0.35 0.43 17.16
N ASN A 22 1.18 0.39 18.21
CA ASN A 22 2.45 1.13 18.26
C ASN A 22 3.49 0.62 17.26
N ARG A 23 3.30 -0.58 16.71
CA ARG A 23 4.23 -1.18 15.76
C ARG A 23 3.50 -2.06 14.75
N VAL A 24 3.77 -1.81 13.47
CA VAL A 24 3.33 -2.63 12.33
C VAL A 24 4.52 -3.46 11.85
N TYR A 25 4.33 -4.77 11.73
CA TYR A 25 5.34 -5.71 11.25
C TYR A 25 5.07 -6.14 9.81
N ASP A 26 6.06 -6.77 9.16
CA ASP A 26 5.91 -7.29 7.79
C ASP A 26 4.73 -8.27 7.67
N ARG A 27 4.43 -9.06 8.71
CA ARG A 27 3.27 -9.97 8.74
C ARG A 27 1.94 -9.23 8.72
N ASP A 28 1.86 -8.02 9.29
CA ASP A 28 0.64 -7.21 9.28
C ASP A 28 0.42 -6.63 7.87
N ILE A 29 1.50 -6.23 7.20
CA ILE A 29 1.45 -5.79 5.79
C ILE A 29 1.05 -6.96 4.88
N ALA A 30 1.63 -8.14 5.09
CA ALA A 30 1.28 -9.35 4.34
C ALA A 30 -0.21 -9.67 4.49
N ALA A 31 -0.72 -9.66 5.73
CA ALA A 31 -2.15 -9.88 5.99
C ALA A 31 -3.06 -8.82 5.35
N ALA A 32 -2.69 -7.55 5.38
CA ALA A 32 -3.47 -6.48 4.76
C ALA A 32 -3.56 -6.62 3.23
N LEU A 33 -2.48 -7.09 2.61
CA LEU A 33 -2.39 -7.33 1.17
C LEU A 33 -2.91 -8.72 0.74
N ASP A 34 -3.47 -9.51 1.67
CA ASP A 34 -3.90 -10.90 1.42
C ASP A 34 -2.77 -11.77 0.82
N LEU A 35 -1.56 -11.63 1.38
CA LEU A 35 -0.37 -12.36 1.00
C LEU A 35 0.11 -13.25 2.14
N GLU A 36 0.66 -14.41 1.78
CA GLU A 36 1.41 -15.22 2.73
C GLU A 36 2.67 -14.47 3.23
N PRO A 37 3.00 -14.50 4.53
CA PRO A 37 4.18 -13.83 5.07
C PRO A 37 5.50 -14.24 4.39
N GLN A 38 5.63 -15.51 4.02
CA GLN A 38 6.79 -16.05 3.31
C GLN A 38 6.91 -15.43 1.91
N TYR A 39 5.80 -15.33 1.19
CA TYR A 39 5.76 -14.69 -0.13
C TYR A 39 6.09 -13.19 -0.02
N TYR A 40 5.53 -12.49 0.96
CA TYR A 40 5.86 -11.08 1.22
C TYR A 40 7.35 -10.87 1.48
N ALA A 41 7.98 -11.72 2.29
CA ALA A 41 9.42 -11.66 2.55
C ALA A 41 10.26 -11.80 1.27
N VAL A 42 9.87 -12.70 0.36
CA VAL A 42 10.55 -12.89 -0.93
C VAL A 42 10.43 -11.65 -1.82
N ILE A 43 9.22 -11.11 -2.00
CA ILE A 43 9.03 -9.93 -2.87
C ILE A 43 9.70 -8.67 -2.29
N LYS A 44 9.70 -8.52 -0.95
CA LYS A 44 10.43 -7.47 -0.25
C LYS A 44 11.93 -7.52 -0.53
N LYS A 45 12.55 -8.70 -0.39
CA LYS A 45 13.98 -8.89 -0.70
C LYS A 45 14.30 -8.57 -2.16
N ARG A 46 13.38 -8.89 -3.08
CA ARG A 46 13.51 -8.60 -4.52
C ARG A 46 13.08 -7.19 -4.91
N LYS A 47 12.62 -6.35 -3.97
CA LYS A 47 12.02 -5.04 -4.21
C LYS A 47 10.89 -5.07 -5.25
N LYS A 48 10.15 -6.18 -5.34
CA LYS A 48 9.02 -6.35 -6.26
C LYS A 48 7.75 -5.80 -5.62
N ILE A 49 7.06 -4.92 -6.35
CA ILE A 49 5.80 -4.33 -5.90
C ILE A 49 4.63 -5.26 -6.27
N PRO A 50 3.79 -5.69 -5.32
CA PRO A 50 2.61 -6.50 -5.60
C PRO A 50 1.43 -5.61 -6.00
N PHE A 51 1.47 -5.06 -7.22
CA PHE A 51 0.49 -4.04 -7.68
C PHE A 51 -0.97 -4.49 -7.57
N GLU A 52 -1.27 -5.74 -7.92
CA GLU A 52 -2.64 -6.28 -7.86
C GLU A 52 -3.15 -6.39 -6.42
N ALA A 53 -2.33 -6.91 -5.51
CA ALA A 53 -2.66 -6.98 -4.08
C ALA A 53 -2.87 -5.60 -3.47
N ILE A 54 -2.03 -4.62 -3.85
CA ILE A 54 -2.19 -3.23 -3.42
C ILE A 54 -3.49 -2.63 -3.96
N ALA A 55 -3.82 -2.88 -5.23
CA ALA A 55 -5.07 -2.40 -5.82
C ALA A 55 -6.30 -3.01 -5.14
N ALA A 56 -6.25 -4.31 -4.84
CA ALA A 56 -7.31 -5.02 -4.12
C ALA A 56 -7.51 -4.46 -2.70
N TYR A 57 -6.42 -4.26 -1.95
CA TYR A 57 -6.44 -3.62 -0.63
C TYR A 57 -6.99 -2.19 -0.70
N CYS A 58 -6.51 -1.38 -1.64
CA CYS A 58 -6.97 -0.01 -1.81
C CYS A 58 -8.48 0.07 -2.12
N ARG A 59 -8.98 -0.83 -2.96
CA ARG A 59 -10.42 -0.92 -3.27
C ARG A 59 -11.23 -1.31 -2.03
N LYS A 60 -10.75 -2.28 -1.25
CA LYS A 60 -11.44 -2.80 -0.06
C LYS A 60 -11.56 -1.75 1.04
N GLU A 61 -10.49 -1.01 1.29
CA GLU A 61 -10.42 -0.01 2.38
C GLU A 61 -10.71 1.42 1.91
N GLU A 62 -11.18 1.61 0.67
CA GLU A 62 -11.48 2.92 0.06
C GLU A 62 -10.29 3.90 0.05
N ILE A 63 -9.08 3.37 -0.18
CA ILE A 63 -7.82 4.12 -0.17
C ILE A 63 -7.42 4.52 -1.59
N SER A 64 -6.90 5.74 -1.74
CA SER A 64 -6.30 6.18 -2.99
C SER A 64 -5.03 5.39 -3.33
N MET A 65 -5.09 4.58 -4.38
CA MET A 65 -3.91 3.87 -4.90
C MET A 65 -2.80 4.84 -5.33
N ASN A 66 -3.14 6.04 -5.80
CA ASN A 66 -2.16 7.08 -6.14
C ASN A 66 -1.40 7.58 -4.91
N TRP A 67 -2.06 7.63 -3.76
CA TRP A 67 -1.38 7.97 -2.52
C TRP A 67 -0.40 6.87 -2.10
N VAL A 68 -0.81 5.60 -2.18
CA VAL A 68 0.05 4.46 -1.83
C VAL A 68 1.27 4.37 -2.75
N LEU A 69 1.08 4.48 -4.06
CA LEU A 69 2.16 4.32 -5.03
C LEU A 69 3.05 5.56 -5.17
N TYR A 70 2.47 6.76 -5.15
CA TYR A 70 3.18 7.99 -5.52
C TYR A 70 3.26 9.03 -4.39
N GLY A 71 2.66 8.76 -3.23
CA GLY A 71 2.54 9.77 -2.16
C GLY A 71 1.67 10.96 -2.54
N GLN A 72 0.92 10.87 -3.64
CA GLN A 72 0.11 11.97 -4.14
C GLN A 72 -1.20 12.05 -3.38
N ARG A 73 -1.50 13.21 -2.79
CA ARG A 73 -2.82 13.46 -2.22
C ARG A 73 -3.89 13.38 -3.32
N PRO A 74 -5.09 12.86 -3.01
CA PRO A 74 -6.20 12.90 -3.95
C PRO A 74 -6.40 14.32 -4.47
N LYS A 75 -6.33 14.51 -5.79
CA LYS A 75 -6.73 15.76 -6.43
C LYS A 75 -8.14 15.56 -6.94
N GLN A 76 -8.97 16.59 -6.81
CA GLN A 76 -10.25 16.63 -7.49
C GLN A 76 -10.01 16.46 -9.00
N LEU A 77 -10.84 15.62 -9.64
CA LEU A 77 -10.80 15.46 -11.08
C LEU A 77 -11.09 16.83 -11.70
N ARG A 78 -10.11 17.43 -12.37
CA ARG A 78 -10.38 18.64 -13.16
C ARG A 78 -11.11 18.19 -14.40
N SER A 79 -12.42 18.43 -14.48
CA SER A 79 -13.10 18.35 -15.77
C SER A 79 -12.54 19.48 -16.63
N LYS A 80 -11.62 19.15 -17.54
CA LYS A 80 -11.53 19.96 -18.75
C LYS A 80 -12.77 19.59 -19.55
N MET A 81 -13.82 20.41 -19.42
CA MET A 81 -14.84 20.45 -20.46
C MET A 81 -14.08 20.76 -21.76
N LEU A 82 -14.12 19.79 -22.68
CA LEU A 82 -13.71 19.98 -24.06
C LEU A 82 -14.71 20.90 -24.75
#